data_AF-A0AAU6YWR9-F1
#
_entry.id   AF-A0AAU6YWR9-F1
#
_cell.length_a   1.000
_cell.length_b   1.000
_cell.length_c   1.000
_cell.angle_alpha   90.00
_cell.angle_beta   90.00
_cell.angle_gamma   90.00
#
_symmetry.space_group_name_H-M   'P 1'
#
loop_
_entity.id
_entity.type
_entity.pdbx_description
1 polymer ?
#
loop_
_entity_poly.entity_id
_entity_poly.type
_entity_poly.pdbx_seq_one_letter_code
_entity_poly.pdbx_strand_id
1 'polypeptide(L)' 'MSAVSTIVNVSGMTCGHCVSSVSEELESLAGVEKVDVDLNAGGISTVTITSAGALSSSQIGEAVAEAGYLVVSNQS' A
#
# COMPACT_ATOMS: atom_id res chain seq x y z
N MET A 1 -8.13 1.30 21.14
CA MET A 1 -8.14 1.93 19.81
C MET A 1 -8.15 0.78 18.81
N SER A 2 -9.11 0.75 17.90
CA SER A 2 -9.22 -0.35 16.93
C SER A 2 -8.39 -0.01 15.71
N ALA A 3 -7.28 -0.71 15.52
CA ALA A 3 -6.52 -0.63 14.28
C ALA A 3 -7.36 -1.24 13.14
N VAL A 4 -7.38 -0.57 12.00
CA VAL A 4 -7.98 -1.03 10.75
C VAL A 4 -6.86 -1.57 9.88
N SER A 5 -7.09 -2.72 9.24
CA SER A 5 -6.14 -3.31 8.30
C SER A 5 -6.75 -3.27 6.91
N THR A 6 -6.15 -2.49 6.03
CA THR A 6 -6.57 -2.35 4.63
C THR A 6 -5.61 -3.15 3.74
N ILE A 7 -6.15 -4.01 2.89
CA ILE A 7 -5.35 -4.82 1.98
C ILE A 7 -5.55 -4.30 0.57
N VAL A 8 -4.45 -4.01 -0.11
CA VAL A 8 -4.45 -3.56 -1.50
C VAL A 8 -3.53 -4.39 -2.35
N ASN A 9 -3.92 -4.60 -3.60
CA ASN A 9 -3.15 -5.30 -4.60
C ASN A 9 -2.57 -4.28 -5.58
N VAL A 10 -1.26 -4.34 -5.77
CA VAL A 10 -0.51 -3.43 -6.63
C VAL A 10 0.13 -4.23 -7.75
N SER A 11 -0.05 -3.79 -8.98
CA SER A 11 0.55 -4.40 -10.16
C SER A 11 1.75 -3.59 -10.64
N GLY A 12 2.75 -4.28 -11.19
CA GLY A 12 3.94 -3.65 -11.79
C GLY A 12 5.15 -3.50 -10.86
N MET A 13 5.01 -3.84 -9.57
CA MET A 13 6.17 -3.94 -8.68
C MET A 13 6.99 -5.19 -9.02
N THR A 14 8.10 -4.99 -9.74
CA THR A 14 8.97 -6.07 -10.23
C THR A 14 10.35 -6.07 -9.56
N CYS A 15 10.68 -5.04 -8.77
CA CYS A 15 11.98 -4.90 -8.12
C CYS A 15 11.81 -4.56 -6.63
N GLY A 16 12.64 -5.13 -5.75
CA GLY A 16 12.54 -4.90 -4.30
C GLY A 16 12.74 -3.45 -3.89
N HIS A 17 13.46 -2.64 -4.68
CA HIS A 17 13.60 -1.20 -4.43
C HIS A 17 12.29 -0.42 -4.62
N CYS A 18 11.39 -0.89 -5.49
CA CYS A 18 10.09 -0.28 -5.74
C CYS A 18 9.19 -0.31 -4.49
N VAL A 19 9.35 -1.37 -3.69
CA VAL A 19 8.52 -1.64 -2.52
C VAL A 19 8.80 -0.67 -1.40
N SER A 20 10.08 -0.39 -1.12
CA SER A 20 10.45 0.56 -0.07
C SER A 20 9.86 1.93 -0.36
N SER A 21 9.95 2.41 -1.60
CA SER A 21 9.33 3.69 -1.97
C SER A 21 7.82 3.69 -1.75
N VAL A 22 7.09 2.67 -2.21
CA VAL A 22 5.63 2.59 -1.97
C VAL A 22 5.31 2.51 -0.47
N SER A 23 6.10 1.76 0.29
CA SER A 23 5.89 1.60 1.73
C SER A 23 6.09 2.91 2.47
N GLU A 24 7.15 3.67 2.17
CA GLU A 24 7.44 4.98 2.77
C GLU A 24 6.35 6.01 2.45
N GLU A 25 5.85 6.05 1.21
CA GLU A 25 4.76 6.94 0.82
C GLU A 25 3.46 6.60 1.58
N LEU A 26 3.16 5.30 1.75
CA LEU A 26 2.01 4.84 2.51
C LEU A 26 2.17 5.09 4.02
N GLU A 27 3.36 4.86 4.58
CA GLU A 27 3.66 5.17 5.98
C GLU A 27 3.62 6.66 6.29
N SER A 28 3.81 7.51 5.28
CA SER A 28 3.65 8.97 5.39
C SER A 28 2.19 9.41 5.47
N LEU A 29 1.22 8.53 5.16
CA LEU A 29 -0.20 8.84 5.29
C LEU A 29 -0.59 9.00 6.77
N ALA A 30 -1.34 10.06 7.05
CA ALA A 30 -1.81 10.36 8.40
C ALA A 30 -2.69 9.23 8.95
N GLY A 31 -2.22 8.61 10.04
CA GLY A 31 -2.92 7.52 10.72
C GLY A 31 -2.41 6.12 10.37
N VAL A 32 -1.46 5.97 9.45
CA VAL A 32 -0.76 4.70 9.23
C VAL A 32 0.18 4.42 10.40
N GLU A 33 0.07 3.21 10.95
CA GLU A 33 0.91 2.71 12.03
C GLU A 33 1.94 1.69 11.51
N LYS A 34 1.57 0.92 10.47
CA LYS A 34 2.45 -0.08 9.88
C LYS A 34 2.07 -0.38 8.43
N VAL A 35 3.05 -0.57 7.57
CA VAL A 35 2.86 -1.10 6.21
C VAL A 35 3.65 -2.40 6.05
N ASP A 36 3.02 -3.39 5.44
CA ASP A 36 3.64 -4.68 5.12
C ASP A 36 3.42 -4.96 3.63
N VAL A 37 4.49 -5.25 2.89
CA VAL A 37 4.43 -5.45 1.44
C VAL A 37 4.93 -6.83 1.06
N ASP A 38 4.03 -7.63 0.53
CA ASP A 38 4.30 -8.91 -0.12
C ASP A 38 4.60 -8.68 -1.60
N LEU A 39 5.88 -8.47 -1.92
CA LEU A 39 6.34 -8.33 -3.30
C LEU A 39 6.24 -9.66 -4.04
N ASN A 40 5.48 -9.66 -5.12
CA ASN A 40 5.41 -10.77 -6.05
C ASN A 40 6.06 -10.37 -7.40
N ALA A 41 7.37 -10.63 -7.53
CA ALA A 41 8.16 -10.23 -8.71
C ALA A 41 7.64 -10.81 -10.05
N GLY A 42 6.80 -11.84 -10.00
CA GLY A 42 6.16 -12.45 -11.17
C GLY A 42 4.69 -12.10 -11.38
N GLY A 43 4.11 -11.17 -10.61
CA GLY A 43 2.67 -10.91 -10.67
C GLY A 43 2.20 -9.69 -9.89
N ILE A 44 1.14 -9.90 -9.09
CA ILE A 44 0.50 -8.85 -8.29
C ILE A 44 1.07 -8.92 -6.89
N SER A 45 1.60 -7.79 -6.42
CA SER A 45 2.08 -7.64 -5.05
C SER A 45 0.93 -7.26 -4.14
N THR A 46 0.97 -7.71 -2.89
CA THR A 46 -0.08 -7.43 -1.89
C THR A 46 0.50 -6.52 -0.82
N VAL A 47 -0.20 -5.43 -0.50
CA VAL A 47 0.21 -4.47 0.50
C VAL A 47 -0.85 -4.45 1.60
N THR A 48 -0.43 -4.68 2.84
CA THR A 48 -1.27 -4.64 4.03
C THR A 48 -0.91 -3.41 4.83
N ILE A 49 -1.88 -2.52 5.01
CA ILE A 49 -1.72 -1.24 5.69
C ILE A 49 -2.49 -1.32 7.00
N THR A 50 -1.81 -1.13 8.12
CA THR A 50 -2.41 -1.03 9.45
C THR A 50 -2.45 0.42 9.85
N SER A 51 -3.64 0.93 10.13
CA SER A 51 -3.85 2.34 10.49
C SER A 51 -4.82 2.46 11.66
N ALA A 52 -4.68 3.54 12.43
CA ALA A 52 -5.57 3.83 13.56
C ALA A 52 -7.00 4.24 13.12
N GLY A 53 -7.24 4.38 11.81
CA GLY A 53 -8.53 4.70 11.21
C GLY A 53 -8.65 4.18 9.78
N ALA A 54 -9.86 4.22 9.22
CA ALA A 54 -10.10 3.78 7.84
C ALA A 54 -9.43 4.75 6.86
N LEU A 55 -8.51 4.24 6.03
CA LEU A 55 -7.93 4.97 4.92
C LEU A 55 -8.85 4.87 3.71
N SER A 56 -9.03 5.99 3.02
CA SER A 56 -9.77 5.98 1.77
C SER A 56 -8.93 5.36 0.65
N SER A 57 -9.59 4.64 -0.26
CA SER A 57 -8.94 4.07 -1.44
C SER A 57 -8.29 5.13 -2.33
N SER A 58 -8.79 6.37 -2.31
CA SER A 58 -8.14 7.52 -2.97
C SER A 58 -6.76 7.80 -2.38
N GLN A 59 -6.64 7.93 -1.06
CA GLN A 59 -5.36 8.23 -0.42
C GLN A 59 -4.32 7.14 -0.68
N ILE A 60 -4.72 5.88 -0.60
CA ILE A 60 -3.84 4.75 -0.89
C ILE A 60 -3.44 4.76 -2.38
N GLY A 61 -4.42 4.99 -3.26
CA GLY A 61 -4.18 5.08 -4.70
C GLY A 61 -3.26 6.23 -5.09
N GLU A 62 -3.41 7.40 -4.46
CA GLU A 62 -2.57 8.58 -4.69
C GLU A 62 -1.13 8.31 -4.25
N ALA A 63 -0.90 7.81 -3.03
CA ALA A 63 0.45 7.46 -2.55
C ALA A 63 1.14 6.43 -3.46
N VAL A 64 0.40 5.40 -3.90
CA VAL A 64 0.93 4.38 -4.81
C VAL A 64 1.18 4.95 -6.23
N ALA A 65 0.34 5.89 -6.69
CA ALA A 65 0.50 6.56 -7.97
C ALA A 65 1.68 7.55 -7.97
N GLU A 66 1.93 8.24 -6.86
CA GLU A 66 3.12 9.09 -6.68
C GLU A 66 4.41 8.26 -6.72
N ALA A 67 4.37 7.05 -6.16
CA ALA A 67 5.46 6.08 -6.31
C ALA A 67 5.58 5.50 -7.74
N GLY A 68 4.61 5.75 -8.62
CA GLY A 68 4.62 5.32 -10.03
C GLY A 68 3.97 3.96 -10.30
N TYR A 69 3.13 3.46 -9.39
CA TYR A 69 2.44 2.17 -9.53
C TYR A 69 0.92 2.33 -9.56
N LEU A 70 0.23 1.22 -9.88
CA LEU A 70 -1.23 1.19 -9.94
C LEU A 70 -1.78 0.16 -8.96
N VAL A 71 -2.69 0.62 -8.10
CA VAL A 71 -3.52 -0.25 -7.28
C VAL A 71 -4.59 -0.87 -8.18
N VAL A 72 -4.59 -2.20 -8.27
CA VAL A 72 -5.52 -2.97 -9.10
C VAL A 72 -6.67 -3.56 -8.29
N SER A 73 -6.55 -3.65 -6.96
CA SER A 73 -7.66 -4.02 -6.09
C SER A 73 -7.49 -3.42 -4.70
N ASN A 74 -8.60 -2.95 -4.12
CA ASN A 74 -8.67 -2.52 -2.73
C ASN A 74 -9.81 -3.31 -2.07
N GLN A 75 -9.46 -4.12 -1.08
CA GLN A 75 -10.42 -4.87 -0.28
C GLN A 75 -10.43 -4.21 1.11
N SER A 76 -11.54 -3.54 1.42
CA SER A 76 -11.80 -2.85 2.69
C SER A 76 -12.97 -3.48 3.43
#